data_AF-A0A1F9I5C1-F1
#
_entry.id   AF-A0A1F9I5C1-F1
#
_cell.length_a   1.000
_cell.length_b   1.000
_cell.length_c   1.000
_cell.angle_alpha   90.00
_cell.angle_beta   90.00
_cell.angle_gamma   90.00
#
_symmetry.space_group_name_H-M   'P 1'
#
loop_
_entity.id
_entity.type
_entity.pdbx_description
1 polymer ?
#
loop_
_entity_poly.entity_id
_entity_poly.type
_entity_poly.pdbx_seq_one_letter_code
_entity_poly.pdbx_strand_id
1 'polypeptide(L)'
;MTLPDERARALRFSGEILREMQFRTDVPEDLKRRVRVTLRHYPEPVDLLRMIETAYWIPRSCLDQHWLVPEPDARIGGNSGSRKSGQADLGSS
;
A
#
# COMPACT_ATOMS: atom_id res chain seq x y z
N MET A 1 -0.35 -2.53 -15.62
CA MET A 1 -0.43 -1.11 -15.20
C MET A 1 -1.83 -0.60 -15.49
N THR A 2 -2.40 0.19 -14.59
CA THR A 2 -3.64 0.96 -14.82
C THR A 2 -3.35 2.20 -15.68
N LEU A 3 -4.33 2.67 -16.45
CA LEU A 3 -4.20 3.85 -17.33
C LEU A 3 -4.06 5.14 -16.50
N PRO A 4 -3.38 6.18 -17.02
CA PRO A 4 -3.27 7.47 -16.33
C PRO A 4 -4.60 8.04 -15.83
N ASP A 5 -5.64 7.97 -16.66
CA ASP A 5 -6.99 8.42 -16.30
C ASP A 5 -7.61 7.60 -15.17
N GLU A 6 -7.37 6.29 -15.14
CA GLU A 6 -7.86 5.42 -14.07
C GLU A 6 -7.19 5.77 -12.74
N ARG A 7 -5.88 6.05 -12.74
CA ARG A 7 -5.14 6.48 -11.55
C ARG A 7 -5.64 7.83 -11.04
N ALA A 8 -5.79 8.81 -11.94
CA ALA A 8 -6.29 10.13 -11.59
C ALA A 8 -7.74 10.07 -11.05
N ARG A 9 -8.58 9.21 -11.64
CA ARG A 9 -9.93 8.94 -11.16
C ARG A 9 -9.93 8.32 -9.76
N ALA A 10 -9.05 7.34 -9.50
CA ALA A 10 -8.90 6.71 -8.20
C ALA A 10 -8.44 7.71 -7.12
N LEU A 11 -7.49 8.59 -7.46
CA LEU A 11 -7.07 9.68 -6.58
C LEU A 11 -8.23 10.65 -6.32
N ARG A 12 -8.95 11.08 -7.35
CA ARG A 12 -10.12 11.95 -7.16
C ARG A 12 -11.12 11.33 -6.17
N PHE A 13 -11.50 10.07 -6.37
CA PHE A 13 -12.45 9.39 -5.49
C PHE A 13 -11.93 9.21 -4.07
N SER A 14 -10.64 8.88 -3.92
CA SER A 14 -10.04 8.77 -2.59
C SER A 14 -10.06 10.11 -1.85
N GLY A 15 -9.81 11.23 -2.56
CA GLY A 15 -9.95 12.58 -2.01
C GLY A 15 -11.38 12.87 -1.52
N GLU A 16 -12.40 12.48 -2.29
CA GLU A 16 -13.80 12.64 -1.86
C GLU A 16 -14.12 11.84 -0.60
N ILE A 17 -13.70 10.58 -0.53
CA ILE A 17 -13.89 9.73 0.65
C ILE A 17 -13.21 10.35 1.87
N LEU A 18 -11.96 10.81 1.73
CA LEU A 18 -11.23 11.47 2.80
C LEU A 18 -11.96 12.74 3.26
N ARG A 19 -12.50 13.54 2.35
CA ARG A 19 -13.28 14.73 2.71
C ARG A 19 -14.54 14.36 3.49
N GLU A 20 -15.27 13.34 3.05
CA GLU A 20 -16.47 12.84 3.73
C GLU A 20 -16.17 12.32 5.14
N MET A 21 -15.08 11.56 5.31
CA MET A 21 -14.66 10.99 6.61
C MET A 21 -14.47 12.05 7.71
N GLN A 22 -14.16 13.30 7.37
CA GLN A 22 -14.01 14.37 8.36
C GLN A 22 -15.33 14.70 9.07
N PHE A 23 -16.47 14.54 8.39
CA PHE A 23 -17.78 14.95 8.87
C PHE A 23 -18.59 13.79 9.47
N ARG A 24 -18.18 12.56 9.19
CA ARG A 24 -18.82 11.34 9.69
C ARG A 24 -18.70 11.20 11.21
N THR A 25 -19.80 10.89 11.90
CA THR A 25 -19.82 10.74 13.36
C THR A 25 -19.26 9.40 13.83
N ASP A 26 -19.25 8.40 12.96
CA ASP A 26 -18.75 7.04 13.20
C ASP A 26 -17.23 6.89 12.99
N VAL A 27 -16.54 7.95 12.57
CA VAL A 27 -15.09 7.97 12.36
C VAL A 27 -14.37 8.47 13.62
N PRO A 28 -13.41 7.71 14.18
CA PRO A 28 -12.59 8.13 15.32
C PRO A 28 -11.84 9.45 15.09
N GLU A 29 -11.69 10.26 16.15
CA GLU A 29 -11.10 11.61 16.04
C GLU A 29 -9.61 11.59 15.67
N ASP A 30 -8.88 10.55 16.08
CA ASP A 30 -7.49 10.32 15.67
C ASP A 30 -7.40 10.07 14.15
N LEU A 31 -8.33 9.30 13.58
CA LEU A 31 -8.41 9.07 12.15
C LEU A 31 -8.79 10.35 11.40
N LYS A 32 -9.75 11.15 11.89
CA LYS A 32 -10.06 12.48 11.33
C LYS A 32 -8.88 13.43 11.34
N ARG A 33 -8.04 13.37 12.37
CA ARG A 33 -6.79 14.15 12.44
C ARG A 33 -5.81 13.73 11.34
N ARG A 34 -5.61 12.43 11.13
CA ARG A 34 -4.76 11.90 10.05
C ARG A 34 -5.28 12.27 8.66
N VAL A 35 -6.60 12.18 8.47
CA VAL A 35 -7.27 12.61 7.25
C VAL A 35 -7.01 14.09 6.96
N ARG A 36 -7.17 14.98 7.95
CA ARG A 36 -6.86 16.41 7.81
C ARG A 36 -5.41 16.66 7.40
N VAL A 37 -4.45 15.95 8.00
CA VAL A 37 -3.04 16.06 7.62
C VAL A 37 -2.81 15.57 6.19
N THR A 38 -3.42 14.45 5.81
CA THR A 38 -3.33 13.88 4.46
C THR A 38 -3.88 14.86 3.41
N LEU A 39 -5.03 15.48 3.70
CA LEU A 39 -5.69 16.44 2.81
C LEU A 39 -4.88 17.71 2.55
N ARG A 40 -3.96 18.10 3.44
CA ARG A 40 -3.06 19.25 3.22
C ARG A 40 -2.06 19.04 2.07
N HIS A 41 -1.78 17.79 1.76
CA HIS A 41 -0.82 17.40 0.71
C HIS A 41 -1.51 16.64 -0.42
N TYR A 42 -2.84 16.59 -0.41
CA TYR A 42 -3.60 15.89 -1.42
C TYR A 42 -3.65 16.70 -2.72
N PRO A 43 -3.50 16.09 -3.89
CA PRO A 43 -3.54 16.81 -5.16
C PRO A 43 -4.90 17.48 -5.37
N GLU A 44 -4.87 18.73 -5.81
CA GLU A 44 -6.06 19.43 -6.26
C GLU A 44 -6.52 18.92 -7.64
N PRO A 45 -7.78 19.16 -8.06
CA PRO A 45 -8.27 18.69 -9.35
C PRO A 45 -7.39 19.11 -10.53
N VAL A 46 -6.81 20.31 -10.48
CA VAL A 46 -5.89 20.82 -11.51
C VAL A 46 -4.57 20.03 -11.55
N ASP A 47 -4.07 19.58 -10.40
CA ASP A 47 -2.86 18.78 -10.31
C ASP A 47 -3.08 17.40 -10.92
N LEU A 48 -4.26 16.80 -10.69
CA LEU A 48 -4.63 15.52 -11.27
C LEU A 48 -4.67 15.57 -12.81
N LEU A 49 -5.20 16.65 -13.39
CA LEU A 49 -5.21 16.86 -14.84
C LEU A 49 -3.78 16.96 -15.38
N ARG A 50 -2.92 17.74 -14.70
CA ARG A 50 -1.50 17.87 -15.07
C ARG A 50 -0.75 16.54 -14.96
N MET A 51 -1.07 15.72 -13.96
CA MET A 51 -0.49 14.38 -13.80
C MET A 51 -0.89 13.44 -14.95
N ILE A 52 -2.13 13.52 -15.43
CA ILE A 52 -2.60 12.76 -16.60
C ILE A 52 -1.77 13.16 -17.82
N GLU A 53 -1.72 14.47 -18.12
CA GLU A 53 -0.96 14.98 -19.26
C GLU A 53 0.51 14.54 -19.18
N THR A 54 1.16 14.74 -18.04
CA THR A 54 2.56 14.34 -17.83
C THR A 54 2.76 12.85 -18.05
N ALA A 55 1.85 12.02 -17.54
CA ALA A 55 1.95 10.57 -17.69
C ALA A 55 1.79 10.07 -19.14
N TYR A 56 1.13 10.85 -20.01
CA TYR A 56 1.06 10.55 -21.44
C TYR A 56 2.39 10.80 -22.17
N TRP A 57 3.21 11.73 -21.69
CA TRP A 57 4.50 12.06 -22.28
C TRP A 57 5.65 11.18 -21.78
N ILE A 58 5.49 10.49 -20.65
CA ILE A 58 6.51 9.63 -20.08
C ILE A 58 6.56 8.28 -20.84
N PRO A 59 7.70 7.90 -21.43
CA PRO A 59 7.87 6.59 -22.05
C PRO A 59 7.57 5.47 -21.05
N ARG A 60 6.89 4.40 -21.50
CA ARG A 60 6.53 3.26 -20.62
C ARG A 60 7.75 2.61 -19.96
N SER A 61 8.92 2.68 -20.59
CA SER A 61 10.19 2.20 -20.04
C SER A 61 10.64 2.95 -18.78
N CYS A 62 10.21 4.20 -18.58
CA CYS A 62 10.51 4.98 -17.37
C CYS A 62 9.57 4.63 -16.21
N LEU A 63 8.44 3.98 -16.49
CA LEU A 63 7.47 3.53 -15.49
C LEU A 63 7.73 2.09 -15.03
N ASP A 64 8.70 1.42 -15.64
CA ASP A 64 9.06 0.06 -15.28
C ASP A 64 9.65 0.09 -13.86
N GLN A 65 8.95 -0.57 -12.93
CA GLN A 65 9.05 -0.32 -11.49
C GLN A 65 10.26 -1.00 -10.86
N HIS A 66 11.44 -0.87 -11.47
CA HIS A 66 12.68 -1.44 -10.95
C HIS A 66 13.07 -0.91 -9.56
N TRP A 67 12.42 0.17 -9.12
CA TRP A 67 12.61 0.82 -7.81
C TRP A 67 11.67 0.27 -6.72
N LEU A 68 10.63 -0.50 -7.07
CA LEU A 68 9.82 -1.20 -6.07
C LEU A 68 10.52 -2.52 -5.73
N VAL A 69 11.02 -2.62 -4.51
CA VAL A 69 11.54 -3.88 -3.97
C VAL A 69 10.39 -4.90 -3.98
N PRO A 70 10.61 -6.14 -4.46
CA PRO A 70 9.59 -7.18 -4.38
C PRO A 70 9.11 -7.32 -2.94
N GLU A 71 7.79 -7.26 -2.72
CA GLU A 71 7.22 -7.55 -1.41
C GLU A 71 7.70 -8.94 -0.98
N PRO A 72 8.37 -9.09 0.17
CA PRO A 72 8.79 -10.39 0.62
C PRO A 72 7.54 -11.25 0.80
N ASP A 73 7.52 -12.44 0.20
CA ASP A 73 6.42 -13.39 0.35
C ASP A 73 6.03 -13.46 1.82
N ALA A 74 4.82 -12.99 2.14
CA ALA A 74 4.27 -13.04 3.47
C ALA A 74 4.20 -14.52 3.85
N ARG A 75 5.26 -14.99 4.52
CA ARG A 75 5.48 -16.39 4.85
C ARG A 75 4.22 -16.93 5.51
N ILE A 76 3.54 -17.84 4.83
CA ILE A 76 2.60 -18.76 5.46
C ILE A 76 3.38 -19.39 6.62
N GLY A 77 2.95 -19.09 7.85
CA GLY A 77 3.57 -19.54 9.07
C GLY A 77 3.54 -21.06 9.19
N GLY A 78 4.56 -21.71 8.65
CA GLY A 78 4.88 -23.12 8.92
C GLY A 78 5.53 -23.21 10.28
N ASN A 79 4.73 -23.50 11.29
CA ASN A 79 5.15 -23.83 12.65
C ASN A 79 6.05 -25.08 12.64
N SER A 80 7.37 -24.93 12.52
CA SER A 80 8.32 -26.03 12.72
C SER A 80 8.56 -26.23 14.21
N GLY A 81 7.68 -27.02 14.82
CA GLY A 81 7.85 -27.53 16.17
C GLY A 81 9.19 -28.25 16.30
N SER A 82 10.06 -27.69 17.15
CA SER A 82 11.24 -28.36 17.67
C SER A 82 10.85 -29.68 18.34
N ARG A 83 11.15 -30.81 17.70
CA ARG A 83 11.26 -32.10 18.39
C ARG A 83 12.72 -32.31 18.74
N LYS A 84 13.05 -32.10 20.02
CA LYS A 84 14.25 -32.65 20.65
C LYS A 84 14.17 -34.18 20.52
N SER A 85 15.01 -34.77 19.67
CA SER A 85 15.28 -36.21 19.69
C SER A 85 16.10 -36.52 20.94
N GLY A 86 15.46 -37.25 21.85
CA GLY A 86 16.07 -37.77 23.07
C GLY A 86 17.14 -38.82 22.75
N GLN A 87 18.17 -38.77 23.56
CA GLN A 87 19.31 -39.66 23.63
C GLN A 87 18.95 -40.85 24.56
N ALA A 88 19.07 -42.07 24.05
CA ALA A 88 19.14 -43.33 24.79
C ALA A 88 19.78 -44.34 23.81
N ASP A 89 21.08 -44.62 23.90
CA ASP A 89 21.73 -45.54 24.84
C ASP A 89 21.31 -46.99 24.60
N LEU A 90 22.30 -47.83 24.26
CA LEU A 90 22.47 -49.27 24.50
C LEU A 90 23.24 -49.94 23.35
N GLY A 91 24.40 -50.50 23.69
CA GLY A 91 25.18 -51.35 22.82
C GLY A 91 26.56 -51.69 23.37
N SER A 92 26.63 -52.28 24.56
CA SER A 92 27.81 -52.98 25.07
C SER A 92 27.61 -54.48 25.04
N SER A 93 28.70 -55.18 24.69
CA SER A 93 28.97 -56.63 24.72
C SER A 93 28.84 -57.35 23.38
#